data_AF-A0A928KSJ8-F1
#
_entry.id   AF-A0A928KSJ8-F1
#
_cell.length_a   1.000
_cell.length_b   1.000
_cell.length_c   1.000
_cell.angle_alpha   90.00
_cell.angle_beta   90.00
_cell.angle_gamma   90.00
#
_symmetry.space_group_name_H-M   'P 1'
#
loop_
_entity.id
_entity.type
_entity.pdbx_description
1 polymer ?
#
loop_
_entity_poly.entity_id
_entity_poly.type
_entity_poly.pdbx_seq_one_letter_code
_entity_poly.pdbx_strand_id
1 'polypeptide(L)'
;MNCMKKIKKLLAVIISTAMIIGVLSAGFTSFAGTAYVLWVNGVKVDPDNYTISCGDGSAEFIPETNTLILKDAVIENSYEVSSWEGYCIYSEITDLTIVLEGDNTIHPNSDSDAINIAGGCNVTIKGGSSENHSLKINEGYYGIYTGSWGTEGGNLRIEDCDIIVDNTSAAGIWANRNIDFVNANVYVDRTSQQSYNGIVSNVSSTITVDNSNVQVLNNAAAMHFGNGDDSSHNLVVKNGSFVSLVSFNDDERGQAIRFEPDCDTGAVNGNITIGDGILAVNSKVAGVNFPHEIGNVYADEGYELSYVIGDGIGNPGKTVIQGVFPYRGFPDVSTDAWYFSAVKYCAQRGFIAGYQNGKFGPADSIQRQDFVLILARVFGADLDAYANVDCGLKDVVPGAYYAAAISWSVDNGLVYGYQNGNFGVGDQITREQICTILYRYFYNGDMDNADDILSRFPDKGSISPFAVNGVAWCVNVGFIGGMQDGRMAPVASASRAEIARIIMNMETILADALVPSYT
;
A
#
# COMPACT_ATOMS: atom_id res chain seq x y z
N MET A 1 -53.86 -10.97 12.37
CA MET A 1 -53.10 -11.52 13.52
C MET A 1 -53.36 -13.03 13.60
N ASN A 2 -52.80 -13.95 12.81
CA ASN A 2 -51.52 -13.98 12.08
C ASN A 2 -50.39 -13.33 12.87
N CYS A 3 -49.92 -14.02 13.92
CA CYS A 3 -48.52 -14.03 14.38
C CYS A 3 -48.42 -14.92 15.65
N MET A 4 -48.52 -16.25 15.53
CA MET A 4 -48.32 -17.14 16.71
C MET A 4 -48.10 -18.63 16.39
N LYS A 5 -47.71 -19.00 15.16
CA LYS A 5 -47.57 -20.42 14.76
C LYS A 5 -46.26 -20.85 14.13
N LYS A 6 -45.24 -19.99 14.05
CA LYS A 6 -43.89 -20.42 13.67
C LYS A 6 -42.90 -19.61 14.50
N ILE A 7 -41.91 -20.30 15.08
CA ILE A 7 -40.82 -19.83 15.95
C ILE A 7 -41.02 -20.23 17.42
N LYS A 8 -40.01 -20.95 17.94
CA LYS A 8 -39.72 -21.38 19.34
C LYS A 8 -40.18 -22.76 19.77
N LYS A 9 -39.36 -23.74 19.39
CA LYS A 9 -38.72 -24.80 20.21
C LYS A 9 -37.90 -25.62 19.20
N LEU A 10 -36.60 -25.45 18.96
CA LEU A 10 -35.43 -25.26 19.83
C LEU A 10 -35.50 -26.09 21.12
N LEU A 11 -35.20 -27.39 21.01
CA LEU A 11 -34.09 -28.03 21.74
C LEU A 11 -33.89 -29.51 21.33
N ALA A 12 -32.65 -29.81 20.94
CA ALA A 12 -31.87 -31.04 21.20
C ALA A 12 -31.98 -32.32 20.33
N VAL A 13 -30.79 -32.93 20.16
CA VAL A 13 -30.40 -34.30 19.71
C VAL A 13 -30.07 -34.42 18.22
N ILE A 14 -28.81 -34.27 17.77
CA ILE A 14 -27.63 -35.18 17.82
C ILE A 14 -27.81 -36.47 16.97
N ILE A 15 -27.11 -36.49 15.83
CA ILE A 15 -26.33 -37.59 15.19
C ILE A 15 -26.88 -39.04 15.30
N SER A 16 -27.21 -39.68 14.15
CA SER A 16 -26.57 -40.93 13.66
C SER A 16 -27.30 -41.58 12.45
N THR A 17 -26.53 -41.73 11.36
CA THR A 17 -26.46 -42.79 10.31
C THR A 17 -27.59 -43.84 10.13
N ALA A 18 -28.01 -44.06 8.86
CA ALA A 18 -27.82 -45.33 8.13
C ALA A 18 -28.31 -45.30 6.66
N MET A 19 -27.49 -45.86 5.77
CA MET A 19 -27.72 -46.20 4.35
C MET A 19 -28.95 -47.09 4.11
N ILE A 20 -29.66 -46.91 2.98
CA ILE A 20 -30.18 -48.02 2.16
C ILE A 20 -29.99 -47.71 0.67
N ILE A 21 -29.31 -48.63 -0.01
CA ILE A 21 -29.10 -48.76 -1.45
C ILE A 21 -30.34 -49.43 -2.07
N GLY A 22 -30.78 -48.95 -3.24
CA GLY A 22 -31.83 -49.59 -4.05
C GLY A 22 -31.85 -49.06 -5.49
N VAL A 23 -31.12 -49.76 -6.36
CA VAL A 23 -30.98 -49.51 -7.81
C VAL A 23 -32.31 -49.74 -8.53
N LEU A 24 -32.71 -48.83 -9.43
CA LEU A 24 -33.35 -49.18 -10.70
C LEU A 24 -33.30 -48.01 -11.71
N SER A 25 -32.63 -48.30 -12.81
CA SER A 25 -32.40 -47.50 -14.01
C SER A 25 -33.69 -47.00 -14.67
N ALA A 26 -33.82 -45.70 -14.84
CA ALA A 26 -34.67 -45.09 -15.86
C ALA A 26 -34.13 -43.70 -16.21
N GLY A 27 -33.55 -43.56 -17.40
CA GLY A 27 -33.30 -42.28 -18.06
C GLY A 27 -32.22 -41.40 -17.41
N PHE A 28 -30.97 -41.56 -17.83
CA PHE A 28 -30.06 -40.42 -17.89
C PHE A 28 -30.63 -39.44 -18.92
N THR A 29 -31.56 -38.60 -18.52
CA THR A 29 -31.61 -37.25 -19.07
C THR A 29 -30.40 -36.55 -18.47
N SER A 30 -29.43 -36.19 -19.31
CA SER A 30 -28.38 -35.24 -18.96
C SER A 30 -29.00 -34.14 -18.11
N PHE A 31 -28.60 -34.03 -16.85
CA PHE A 31 -28.84 -32.79 -16.12
C PHE A 31 -28.16 -31.72 -16.98
N ALA A 32 -28.98 -30.82 -17.52
CA ALA A 32 -28.49 -29.63 -18.18
C ALA A 32 -27.51 -28.98 -17.20
N GLY A 33 -26.23 -29.01 -17.54
CA GLY A 33 -25.19 -28.41 -16.71
C GLY A 33 -25.61 -26.99 -16.40
N THR A 34 -25.57 -26.61 -15.13
CA THR A 34 -25.64 -25.20 -14.74
C THR A 34 -24.57 -24.50 -15.57
N ALA A 35 -25.00 -23.70 -16.54
CA ALA A 35 -24.09 -22.96 -17.39
C ALA A 35 -23.49 -21.86 -16.52
N TYR A 36 -22.30 -22.11 -15.98
CA TYR A 36 -21.51 -21.07 -15.36
C TYR A 36 -20.99 -20.15 -16.47
N VAL A 37 -21.06 -18.84 -16.24
CA VAL A 37 -20.35 -17.88 -17.08
C VAL A 37 -19.12 -17.48 -16.28
N LEU A 38 -18.05 -18.26 -16.48
CA LEU A 38 -16.72 -18.01 -15.93
C LEU A 38 -15.71 -18.18 -17.06
N TRP A 39 -14.88 -17.17 -17.27
CA TRP A 39 -13.77 -17.20 -18.20
C TRP A 39 -12.48 -16.89 -17.45
N VAL A 40 -11.43 -17.64 -17.74
CA VAL A 40 -10.10 -17.45 -17.17
C VAL A 40 -9.10 -17.62 -18.29
N ASN A 41 -8.14 -16.69 -18.42
CA ASN A 41 -7.09 -16.75 -19.44
C ASN A 41 -7.65 -16.95 -20.87
N GLY A 42 -8.74 -16.25 -21.20
CA GLY A 42 -9.44 -16.36 -22.49
C GLY A 42 -10.21 -17.67 -22.73
N VAL A 43 -10.21 -18.61 -21.76
CA VAL A 43 -10.88 -19.90 -21.88
C VAL A 43 -12.11 -19.95 -20.98
N LYS A 44 -13.24 -20.39 -21.54
CA LYS A 44 -14.46 -20.61 -20.78
C LYS A 44 -14.33 -21.85 -19.90
N VAL A 45 -14.69 -21.73 -18.63
CA VAL A 45 -14.85 -22.87 -17.72
C VAL A 45 -16.18 -23.56 -18.02
N ASP A 46 -16.16 -24.87 -18.19
CA ASP A 46 -17.35 -25.67 -18.48
C ASP A 46 -17.31 -27.03 -17.76
N PRO A 47 -18.41 -27.80 -17.75
CA PRO A 47 -18.47 -29.09 -17.04
C PRO A 47 -17.49 -30.15 -17.51
N ASP A 48 -16.94 -30.01 -18.72
CA ASP A 48 -15.96 -30.93 -19.28
C ASP A 48 -14.52 -30.45 -18.98
N ASN A 49 -14.34 -29.17 -18.62
CA ASN A 49 -13.06 -28.57 -18.29
C ASN A 49 -13.13 -27.54 -17.15
N TYR A 50 -12.88 -28.02 -15.93
CA TYR A 50 -12.74 -27.17 -14.74
C TYR A 50 -11.30 -26.68 -14.48
N THR A 51 -10.32 -27.10 -15.27
CA THR A 51 -8.91 -26.76 -15.03
C THR A 51 -8.32 -26.06 -16.24
N ILE A 52 -8.05 -24.77 -16.10
CA ILE A 52 -7.51 -23.91 -17.16
C ILE A 52 -6.00 -23.75 -16.96
N SER A 53 -5.23 -23.96 -18.02
CA SER A 53 -3.78 -23.69 -18.01
C SER A 53 -3.51 -22.18 -18.05
N CYS A 54 -2.61 -21.71 -17.19
CA CYS A 54 -2.27 -20.30 -17.03
C CYS A 54 -0.74 -20.18 -16.96
N GLY A 55 -0.08 -20.16 -18.12
CA GLY A 55 1.38 -20.25 -18.23
C GLY A 55 1.89 -21.56 -17.60
N ASP A 56 2.87 -21.44 -16.70
CA ASP A 56 3.42 -22.58 -15.94
C ASP A 56 2.49 -23.05 -14.80
N GLY A 57 1.48 -22.25 -14.45
CA GLY A 57 0.49 -22.55 -13.42
C GLY A 57 -0.88 -22.95 -13.97
N SER A 58 -1.89 -22.91 -13.09
CA SER A 58 -3.26 -23.32 -13.43
C SER A 58 -4.33 -22.59 -12.64
N ALA A 59 -5.55 -22.60 -13.17
CA ALA A 59 -6.75 -22.14 -12.50
C ALA A 59 -7.77 -23.28 -12.46
N GLU A 60 -8.21 -23.68 -11.26
CA GLU A 60 -9.10 -24.81 -11.02
C GLU A 60 -10.42 -24.33 -10.42
N PHE A 61 -11.53 -24.55 -11.10
CA PHE A 61 -12.85 -24.15 -10.62
C PHE A 61 -13.56 -25.31 -9.91
N ILE A 62 -14.09 -25.04 -8.72
CA ILE A 62 -14.90 -25.94 -7.88
C ILE A 62 -16.33 -25.42 -7.88
N PRO A 63 -17.23 -26.01 -8.68
CA PRO A 63 -18.61 -25.53 -8.84
C PRO A 63 -19.45 -25.60 -7.57
N GLU A 64 -19.18 -26.56 -6.69
CA GLU A 64 -19.96 -26.78 -5.46
C GLU A 64 -19.84 -25.62 -4.47
N THR A 65 -18.74 -24.87 -4.54
CA THR A 65 -18.40 -23.78 -3.62
C THR A 65 -18.15 -22.46 -4.35
N ASN A 66 -18.43 -22.38 -5.66
CA ASN A 66 -18.10 -21.23 -6.51
C ASN A 66 -16.66 -20.76 -6.32
N THR A 67 -15.71 -21.70 -6.21
CA THR A 67 -14.33 -21.40 -5.86
C THR A 67 -13.41 -21.57 -7.05
N LEU A 68 -12.68 -20.53 -7.43
CA LEU A 68 -11.60 -20.58 -8.40
C LEU A 68 -10.26 -20.59 -7.66
N ILE A 69 -9.51 -21.68 -7.73
CA ILE A 69 -8.17 -21.78 -7.14
C ILE A 69 -7.15 -21.41 -8.20
N LEU A 70 -6.37 -20.36 -7.98
CA LEU A 70 -5.22 -20.00 -8.80
C LEU A 70 -3.97 -20.59 -8.16
N LYS A 71 -3.19 -21.36 -8.94
CA LYS A 71 -1.97 -22.05 -8.49
C LYS A 71 -0.80 -21.61 -9.37
N ASP A 72 0.03 -20.71 -8.84
CA ASP A 72 1.15 -20.08 -9.56
C ASP A 72 0.75 -19.59 -10.96
N ALA A 73 -0.50 -19.12 -11.09
CA ALA A 73 -1.13 -18.87 -12.37
C ALA A 73 -0.57 -17.60 -13.02
N VAL A 74 -0.20 -17.71 -14.30
CA VAL A 74 0.18 -16.58 -15.15
C VAL A 74 -0.91 -16.38 -16.20
N ILE A 75 -1.72 -15.34 -16.04
CA ILE A 75 -2.88 -15.04 -16.89
C ILE A 75 -2.54 -13.85 -17.79
N GLU A 76 -2.41 -14.14 -19.09
CA GLU A 76 -1.99 -13.15 -20.10
C GLU A 76 -3.05 -12.92 -21.19
N ASN A 77 -4.02 -13.85 -21.30
CA ASN A 77 -5.08 -13.76 -22.28
C ASN A 77 -6.40 -13.31 -21.65
N SER A 78 -7.18 -12.59 -22.44
CA SER A 78 -8.47 -12.06 -22.03
C SER A 78 -9.60 -12.67 -22.85
N TYR A 79 -10.77 -12.78 -22.23
CA TYR A 79 -12.04 -13.02 -22.92
C TYR A 79 -12.51 -11.68 -23.50
N GLU A 80 -12.44 -11.56 -24.82
CA GLU A 80 -12.84 -10.34 -25.54
C GLU A 80 -14.35 -10.30 -25.78
N VAL A 81 -15.01 -9.27 -25.23
CA VAL A 81 -16.43 -8.97 -25.49
C VAL A 81 -16.57 -7.98 -26.65
N SER A 82 -15.60 -7.07 -26.79
CA SER A 82 -15.51 -6.13 -27.90
C SER A 82 -14.04 -5.79 -28.21
N SER A 83 -13.78 -4.96 -29.22
CA SER A 83 -12.42 -4.50 -29.53
C SER A 83 -11.78 -3.58 -28.48
N TRP A 84 -12.54 -3.19 -27.45
CA TRP A 84 -12.12 -2.28 -26.38
C TRP A 84 -12.48 -2.82 -25.00
N GLU A 85 -12.88 -4.09 -24.90
CA GLU A 85 -13.39 -4.66 -23.66
C GLU A 85 -13.04 -6.14 -23.58
N GLY A 86 -11.99 -6.43 -22.82
CA GLY A 86 -11.48 -7.76 -22.54
C GLY A 86 -11.44 -8.06 -21.05
N TYR A 87 -11.48 -9.34 -20.67
CA TYR A 87 -11.45 -9.76 -19.28
C TYR A 87 -10.49 -10.91 -19.01
N CYS A 88 -9.49 -10.74 -18.14
CA CYS A 88 -8.57 -11.84 -17.78
C CYS A 88 -9.28 -12.92 -16.95
N ILE A 89 -10.11 -12.47 -16.00
CA ILE A 89 -11.08 -13.28 -15.26
C ILE A 89 -12.44 -12.59 -15.35
N TYR A 90 -13.41 -13.24 -15.99
CA TYR A 90 -14.79 -12.76 -16.08
C TYR A 90 -15.73 -13.74 -15.42
N SER A 91 -16.61 -13.28 -14.54
CA SER A 91 -17.59 -14.13 -13.87
C SER A 91 -18.94 -13.44 -13.69
N GLU A 92 -20.01 -14.10 -14.12
CA GLU A 92 -21.38 -13.77 -13.73
C GLU A 92 -21.85 -14.60 -12.52
N ILE A 93 -20.98 -15.42 -11.94
CA ILE A 93 -21.30 -16.25 -10.78
C ILE A 93 -21.53 -15.34 -9.56
N THR A 94 -22.67 -15.55 -8.89
CA THR A 94 -22.94 -14.91 -7.59
C THR A 94 -22.02 -15.49 -6.53
N ASP A 95 -21.31 -14.62 -5.81
CA ASP A 95 -20.37 -14.96 -4.72
C ASP A 95 -19.19 -15.83 -5.18
N LEU A 96 -18.42 -15.35 -6.16
CA LEU A 96 -17.18 -16.02 -6.58
C LEU A 96 -16.12 -15.89 -5.48
N THR A 97 -15.53 -17.02 -5.08
CA THR A 97 -14.32 -17.04 -4.24
C THR A 97 -13.11 -17.36 -5.09
N ILE A 98 -12.08 -16.53 -5.06
CA ILE A 98 -10.79 -16.77 -5.69
C ILE A 98 -9.79 -17.12 -4.58
N VAL A 99 -9.26 -18.34 -4.60
CA VAL A 99 -8.23 -18.79 -3.65
C VAL A 99 -6.88 -18.70 -4.32
N LEU A 100 -5.93 -18.02 -3.67
CA LEU A 100 -4.56 -17.87 -4.14
C LEU A 100 -3.68 -18.94 -3.50
N GLU A 101 -3.09 -19.78 -4.34
CA GLU A 101 -2.02 -20.71 -3.98
C GLU A 101 -0.75 -20.29 -4.73
N GLY A 102 0.32 -20.00 -3.98
CA GLY A 102 1.58 -19.53 -4.53
C GLY A 102 1.53 -18.09 -5.06
N ASP A 103 2.34 -17.81 -6.07
CA ASP A 103 2.53 -16.46 -6.62
C ASP A 103 1.83 -16.33 -7.98
N ASN A 104 0.73 -15.58 -8.01
CA ASN A 104 -0.13 -15.47 -9.18
C ASN A 104 0.04 -14.11 -9.85
N THR A 105 -0.01 -14.08 -11.18
CA THR A 105 0.14 -12.85 -11.96
C THR A 105 -0.95 -12.73 -13.02
N ILE A 106 -1.51 -11.53 -13.15
CA ILE A 106 -2.33 -11.13 -14.29
C ILE A 106 -1.60 -9.99 -15.00
N HIS A 107 -1.37 -10.15 -16.29
CA HIS A 107 -0.79 -9.13 -17.14
C HIS A 107 -1.43 -9.23 -18.54
N PRO A 108 -2.50 -8.48 -18.80
CA PRO A 108 -3.20 -8.56 -20.08
C PRO A 108 -2.28 -8.13 -21.21
N ASN A 109 -2.39 -8.78 -22.37
CA ASN A 109 -1.69 -8.32 -23.56
C ASN A 109 -2.05 -6.86 -23.89
N SER A 110 -1.01 -6.08 -24.18
CA SER A 110 -0.94 -4.62 -24.16
C SER A 110 -1.84 -3.84 -25.14
N ASP A 111 -2.63 -4.52 -25.96
CA ASP A 111 -3.53 -3.90 -26.94
C ASP A 111 -5.00 -3.80 -26.46
N SER A 112 -5.32 -4.29 -25.27
CA SER A 112 -6.71 -4.34 -24.75
C SER A 112 -6.90 -3.47 -23.51
N ASP A 113 -8.00 -2.72 -23.45
CA ASP A 113 -8.51 -2.05 -22.23
C ASP A 113 -9.07 -3.11 -21.24
N ALA A 114 -8.26 -4.12 -20.91
CA ALA A 114 -8.74 -5.28 -20.19
C ALA A 114 -9.12 -4.94 -18.74
N ILE A 115 -10.24 -5.49 -18.30
CA ILE A 115 -10.65 -5.54 -16.91
C ILE A 115 -10.11 -6.85 -16.34
N ASN A 116 -9.12 -6.78 -15.44
CA ASN A 116 -8.41 -7.98 -15.05
C ASN A 116 -9.29 -8.95 -14.27
N ILE A 117 -10.02 -8.48 -13.26
CA ILE A 117 -11.04 -9.29 -12.58
C ILE A 117 -12.37 -8.58 -12.64
N ALA A 118 -13.38 -9.20 -13.28
CA ALA A 118 -14.75 -8.73 -13.30
C ALA A 118 -15.69 -9.76 -12.66
N GLY A 119 -16.30 -9.38 -11.53
CA GLY A 119 -17.35 -10.17 -10.87
C GLY A 119 -18.69 -9.44 -10.88
N GLY A 120 -19.72 -10.05 -11.45
CA GLY A 120 -21.06 -9.45 -11.59
C GLY A 120 -21.82 -9.24 -10.27
N CYS A 121 -21.42 -9.90 -9.17
CA CYS A 121 -22.06 -9.77 -7.87
C CYS A 121 -21.02 -9.51 -6.76
N ASN A 122 -20.65 -10.51 -5.97
CA ASN A 122 -19.65 -10.36 -4.91
C ASN A 122 -18.43 -11.22 -5.23
N VAL A 123 -17.25 -10.71 -4.90
CA VAL A 123 -15.99 -11.44 -5.06
C VAL A 123 -15.27 -11.47 -3.73
N THR A 124 -14.80 -12.65 -3.34
CA THR A 124 -13.83 -12.81 -2.25
C THR A 124 -12.52 -13.31 -2.86
N ILE A 125 -11.41 -12.62 -2.60
CA ILE A 125 -10.06 -13.09 -2.94
C ILE A 125 -9.39 -13.44 -1.61
N LYS A 126 -8.87 -14.67 -1.49
CA LYS A 126 -8.31 -15.15 -0.22
C LYS A 126 -7.08 -16.00 -0.34
N GLY A 127 -6.27 -16.02 0.72
CA GLY A 127 -5.17 -16.96 0.87
C GLY A 127 -5.64 -18.42 0.97
N GLY A 128 -4.86 -19.29 0.34
CA GLY A 128 -5.03 -20.74 0.34
C GLY A 128 -4.25 -21.44 1.45
N SER A 129 -3.77 -22.64 1.13
CA SER A 129 -3.07 -23.54 2.07
C SER A 129 -1.54 -23.54 1.92
N SER A 130 -1.02 -22.96 0.84
CA SER A 130 0.41 -22.80 0.56
C SER A 130 1.10 -21.77 1.47
N GLU A 131 2.42 -21.62 1.33
CA GLU A 131 3.20 -20.67 2.14
C GLU A 131 3.06 -19.21 1.67
N ASN A 132 2.82 -19.01 0.36
CA ASN A 132 2.66 -17.69 -0.28
C ASN A 132 1.26 -17.58 -0.90
N HIS A 133 0.63 -16.42 -0.78
CA HIS A 133 -0.70 -16.15 -1.32
C HIS A 133 -0.74 -14.78 -2.00
N SER A 134 -0.02 -14.62 -3.11
CA SER A 134 0.11 -13.33 -3.78
C SER A 134 -0.64 -13.28 -5.11
N LEU A 135 -1.17 -12.10 -5.43
CA LEU A 135 -1.69 -11.76 -6.75
C LEU A 135 -1.14 -10.41 -7.18
N LYS A 136 -0.36 -10.42 -8.26
CA LYS A 136 0.14 -9.22 -8.92
C LYS A 136 -0.64 -8.95 -10.20
N ILE A 137 -1.21 -7.77 -10.33
CA ILE A 137 -1.91 -7.27 -11.51
C ILE A 137 -1.09 -6.13 -12.10
N ASN A 138 -0.58 -6.31 -13.32
CA ASN A 138 0.21 -5.30 -14.02
C ASN A 138 -0.55 -4.87 -15.27
N GLU A 139 -0.82 -3.57 -15.38
CA GLU A 139 -1.49 -2.98 -16.54
C GLU A 139 -2.97 -3.40 -16.67
N GLY A 140 -3.62 -2.94 -17.75
CA GLY A 140 -5.06 -3.06 -17.99
C GLY A 140 -5.83 -1.79 -17.59
N TYR A 141 -7.11 -1.74 -17.95
CA TYR A 141 -7.96 -0.59 -17.67
C TYR A 141 -8.40 -0.55 -16.20
N TYR A 142 -8.89 -1.69 -15.68
CA TYR A 142 -9.16 -1.87 -14.25
C TYR A 142 -8.37 -3.06 -13.71
N GLY A 143 -7.86 -2.94 -12.48
CA GLY A 143 -7.27 -4.07 -11.77
C GLY A 143 -8.37 -5.03 -11.30
N ILE A 144 -9.03 -4.68 -10.20
CA ILE A 144 -10.17 -5.45 -9.69
C ILE A 144 -11.44 -4.62 -9.88
N TYR A 145 -12.45 -5.20 -10.50
CA TYR A 145 -13.74 -4.55 -10.76
C TYR A 145 -14.89 -5.46 -10.32
N THR A 146 -15.64 -5.05 -9.30
CA THR A 146 -16.80 -5.80 -8.82
C THR A 146 -18.07 -4.94 -8.91
N GLY A 147 -19.02 -5.36 -9.72
CA GLY A 147 -20.35 -4.78 -9.85
C GLY A 147 -20.59 -4.03 -11.16
N SER A 148 -21.60 -4.48 -11.91
CA SER A 148 -22.12 -3.77 -13.08
C SER A 148 -23.14 -2.70 -12.65
N TRP A 149 -23.31 -1.68 -13.48
CA TRP A 149 -24.40 -0.70 -13.32
C TRP A 149 -25.76 -1.41 -13.30
N GLY A 150 -26.50 -1.28 -12.19
CA GLY A 150 -27.87 -1.79 -12.07
C GLY A 150 -28.04 -3.23 -11.55
N THR A 151 -26.96 -3.92 -11.17
CA THR A 151 -27.04 -5.25 -10.52
C THR A 151 -26.92 -5.16 -8.99
N GLU A 152 -27.78 -5.88 -8.27
CA GLU A 152 -27.69 -6.03 -6.80
C GLU A 152 -26.44 -6.85 -6.43
N GLY A 153 -25.68 -6.39 -5.43
CA GLY A 153 -24.33 -6.90 -5.13
C GLY A 153 -23.23 -5.87 -5.45
N GLY A 154 -22.00 -6.33 -5.58
CA GLY A 154 -20.82 -5.51 -5.87
C GLY A 154 -19.82 -5.40 -4.73
N ASN A 155 -19.89 -6.30 -3.73
CA ASN A 155 -18.95 -6.29 -2.60
C ASN A 155 -17.65 -7.01 -2.99
N LEU A 156 -16.54 -6.45 -2.55
CA LEU A 156 -15.23 -7.06 -2.64
C LEU A 156 -14.71 -7.38 -1.24
N ARG A 157 -14.19 -8.58 -1.06
CA ARG A 157 -13.45 -8.97 0.14
C ARG A 157 -12.08 -9.49 -0.26
N ILE A 158 -11.03 -8.98 0.39
CA ILE A 158 -9.65 -9.45 0.23
C ILE A 158 -9.19 -9.89 1.61
N GLU A 159 -8.85 -11.17 1.77
CA GLU A 159 -8.48 -11.73 3.07
C GLU A 159 -7.26 -12.64 3.05
N ASP A 160 -6.42 -12.53 4.08
CA ASP A 160 -5.27 -13.42 4.31
C ASP A 160 -4.34 -13.54 3.08
N CYS A 161 -4.14 -12.46 2.31
CA CYS A 161 -3.33 -12.49 1.08
C CYS A 161 -2.67 -11.14 0.74
N ASP A 162 -1.75 -11.18 -0.22
CA ASP A 162 -1.04 -10.03 -0.75
C ASP A 162 -1.55 -9.67 -2.15
N ILE A 163 -2.04 -8.45 -2.34
CA ILE A 163 -2.51 -7.92 -3.62
C ILE A 163 -1.64 -6.74 -4.04
N ILE A 164 -1.09 -6.81 -5.25
CA ILE A 164 -0.33 -5.72 -5.86
C ILE A 164 -1.04 -5.37 -7.17
N VAL A 165 -1.47 -4.12 -7.32
CA VAL A 165 -2.05 -3.59 -8.56
C VAL A 165 -1.19 -2.42 -9.00
N ASP A 166 -0.58 -2.52 -10.18
CA ASP A 166 0.34 -1.52 -10.71
C ASP A 166 -0.03 -1.14 -12.15
N ASN A 167 0.15 0.14 -12.48
CA ASN A 167 0.06 0.69 -13.84
C ASN A 167 -1.30 0.50 -14.54
N THR A 168 -2.43 0.52 -13.82
CA THR A 168 -3.76 0.43 -14.48
C THR A 168 -4.21 1.78 -15.05
N SER A 169 -4.97 1.77 -16.14
CA SER A 169 -5.35 3.02 -16.83
C SER A 169 -6.44 3.81 -16.10
N ALA A 170 -7.35 3.15 -15.37
CA ALA A 170 -8.46 3.78 -14.66
C ALA A 170 -8.41 3.60 -13.14
N ALA A 171 -8.91 2.48 -12.60
CA ALA A 171 -8.85 2.22 -11.16
C ALA A 171 -8.09 0.95 -10.83
N GLY A 172 -7.34 0.98 -9.73
CA GLY A 172 -6.67 -0.20 -9.23
C GLY A 172 -7.68 -1.19 -8.69
N ILE A 173 -8.51 -0.73 -7.76
CA ILE A 173 -9.61 -1.51 -7.19
C ILE A 173 -10.90 -0.70 -7.27
N TRP A 174 -11.94 -1.31 -7.81
CA TRP A 174 -13.28 -0.76 -7.88
C TRP A 174 -14.30 -1.76 -7.38
N ALA A 175 -15.10 -1.34 -6.41
CA ALA A 175 -16.28 -2.07 -5.99
C ALA A 175 -17.53 -1.19 -6.06
N ASN A 176 -18.63 -1.73 -6.56
CA ASN A 176 -19.89 -1.01 -6.57
C ASN A 176 -20.46 -0.85 -5.15
N ARG A 177 -20.05 -1.68 -4.17
CA ARG A 177 -20.48 -1.60 -2.77
C ARG A 177 -19.29 -1.67 -1.81
N ASN A 178 -19.36 -2.51 -0.78
CA ASN A 178 -18.38 -2.56 0.29
C ASN A 178 -17.07 -3.16 -0.18
N ILE A 179 -15.97 -2.71 0.43
CA ILE A 179 -14.65 -3.33 0.27
C ILE A 179 -14.15 -3.68 1.66
N ASP A 180 -13.87 -4.96 1.90
CA ASP A 180 -13.31 -5.42 3.17
C ASP A 180 -11.90 -5.99 2.95
N PHE A 181 -10.91 -5.35 3.55
CA PHE A 181 -9.54 -5.87 3.68
C PHE A 181 -9.38 -6.49 5.07
N VAL A 182 -9.05 -7.78 5.14
CA VAL A 182 -8.91 -8.51 6.42
C VAL A 182 -7.63 -9.32 6.44
N ASN A 183 -6.70 -9.01 7.34
CA ASN A 183 -5.37 -9.65 7.38
C ASN A 183 -4.63 -9.62 6.02
N ALA A 184 -4.82 -8.56 5.24
CA ALA A 184 -4.29 -8.46 3.87
C ALA A 184 -3.23 -7.37 3.74
N ASN A 185 -2.29 -7.55 2.81
CA ASN A 185 -1.43 -6.47 2.35
C ASN A 185 -1.86 -6.07 0.93
N VAL A 186 -2.26 -4.83 0.74
CA VAL A 186 -2.73 -4.32 -0.55
C VAL A 186 -1.90 -3.12 -0.95
N TYR A 187 -1.33 -3.19 -2.14
CA TYR A 187 -0.56 -2.12 -2.76
C TYR A 187 -1.20 -1.76 -4.09
N VAL A 188 -1.58 -0.49 -4.26
CA VAL A 188 -2.10 0.05 -5.52
C VAL A 188 -1.22 1.22 -5.93
N ASP A 189 -0.63 1.16 -7.11
CA ASP A 189 0.31 2.18 -7.58
C ASP A 189 0.11 2.53 -9.05
N ARG A 190 0.42 3.78 -9.39
CA ARG A 190 0.48 4.31 -10.75
C ARG A 190 -0.79 4.07 -11.59
N THR A 191 -1.99 4.29 -11.04
CA THR A 191 -3.18 4.38 -11.91
C THR A 191 -3.10 5.66 -12.74
N SER A 192 -3.28 5.59 -14.07
CA SER A 192 -2.79 6.61 -15.02
C SER A 192 -2.98 8.08 -14.60
N GLN A 193 -1.95 8.91 -14.90
CA GLN A 193 -1.85 10.32 -14.51
C GLN A 193 -2.97 11.23 -15.05
N GLN A 194 -3.73 10.78 -16.06
CA GLN A 194 -4.69 11.64 -16.77
C GLN A 194 -6.12 11.50 -16.29
N SER A 195 -6.52 10.40 -15.65
CA SER A 195 -7.80 10.25 -14.96
C SER A 195 -7.90 8.93 -14.19
N TYR A 196 -8.41 9.04 -12.96
CA TYR A 196 -9.01 8.00 -12.10
C TYR A 196 -8.14 7.44 -10.96
N ASN A 197 -8.81 6.69 -10.07
CA ASN A 197 -8.53 6.64 -8.63
C ASN A 197 -7.92 5.30 -8.22
N GLY A 198 -7.11 5.29 -7.17
CA GLY A 198 -6.51 4.04 -6.67
C GLY A 198 -7.57 3.02 -6.22
N ILE A 199 -8.39 3.38 -5.24
CA ILE A 199 -9.50 2.56 -4.73
C ILE A 199 -10.81 3.32 -4.83
N VAL A 200 -11.84 2.69 -5.41
CA VAL A 200 -13.17 3.27 -5.60
C VAL A 200 -14.24 2.40 -4.94
N SER A 201 -15.15 3.04 -4.20
CA SER A 201 -16.41 2.42 -3.79
C SER A 201 -17.60 3.30 -4.13
N ASN A 202 -18.69 2.71 -4.65
CA ASN A 202 -19.72 3.50 -5.31
C ASN A 202 -21.02 3.73 -4.52
N VAL A 203 -21.79 2.68 -4.20
CA VAL A 203 -23.17 2.81 -3.70
C VAL A 203 -23.28 2.39 -2.24
N SER A 204 -23.57 3.35 -1.37
CA SER A 204 -23.76 3.19 0.08
C SER A 204 -22.73 2.24 0.69
N SER A 205 -21.47 2.57 0.47
CA SER A 205 -20.36 1.65 0.66
C SER A 205 -19.61 1.93 1.96
N THR A 206 -19.12 0.86 2.58
CA THR A 206 -18.08 0.93 3.60
C THR A 206 -16.82 0.28 3.06
N ILE A 207 -15.70 1.00 3.13
CA ILE A 207 -14.37 0.40 3.01
C ILE A 207 -13.90 0.08 4.43
N THR A 208 -13.73 -1.19 4.75
CA THR A 208 -13.19 -1.66 6.03
C THR A 208 -11.76 -2.14 5.84
N VAL A 209 -10.84 -1.63 6.66
CA VAL A 209 -9.46 -2.10 6.78
C VAL A 209 -9.28 -2.68 8.18
N ASP A 210 -9.12 -4.00 8.25
CA ASP A 210 -9.10 -4.79 9.48
C ASP A 210 -7.81 -5.63 9.55
N ASN A 211 -6.95 -5.36 10.54
CA ASN A 211 -5.63 -5.98 10.68
C ASN A 211 -4.84 -6.06 9.35
N SER A 212 -4.93 -5.02 8.52
CA SER A 212 -4.43 -5.02 7.15
C SER A 212 -3.52 -3.83 6.86
N ASN A 213 -2.64 -3.96 5.87
CA ASN A 213 -1.82 -2.88 5.35
C ASN A 213 -2.30 -2.48 3.95
N VAL A 214 -2.78 -1.25 3.77
CA VAL A 214 -3.27 -0.75 2.48
C VAL A 214 -2.48 0.48 2.07
N GLN A 215 -1.75 0.38 0.97
CA GLN A 215 -0.95 1.48 0.42
C GLN A 215 -1.44 1.81 -0.97
N VAL A 216 -1.71 3.10 -1.21
CA VAL A 216 -2.22 3.60 -2.48
C VAL A 216 -1.38 4.80 -2.89
N LEU A 217 -0.53 4.65 -3.91
CA LEU A 217 0.51 5.61 -4.26
C LEU A 217 0.37 6.12 -5.70
N ASN A 218 0.85 7.34 -5.97
CA ASN A 218 0.94 7.90 -7.34
C ASN A 218 -0.40 8.00 -8.11
N ASN A 219 -1.53 8.18 -7.41
CA ASN A 219 -2.86 8.24 -8.02
C ASN A 219 -3.43 9.66 -8.04
N ALA A 220 -4.44 9.91 -8.89
CA ALA A 220 -5.17 11.17 -8.89
C ALA A 220 -5.89 11.38 -7.56
N ALA A 221 -6.86 10.51 -7.24
CA ALA A 221 -7.35 10.33 -5.88
C ALA A 221 -6.96 8.94 -5.38
N ALA A 222 -6.49 8.84 -4.13
CA ALA A 222 -6.08 7.53 -3.60
C ALA A 222 -7.31 6.70 -3.19
N MET A 223 -8.28 7.28 -2.49
CA MET A 223 -9.59 6.67 -2.23
C MET A 223 -10.72 7.58 -2.67
N HIS A 224 -11.70 7.03 -3.39
CA HIS A 224 -12.87 7.76 -3.89
C HIS A 224 -14.17 7.04 -3.54
N PHE A 225 -15.09 7.78 -2.93
CA PHE A 225 -16.41 7.33 -2.52
C PHE A 225 -17.51 8.08 -3.29
N GLY A 226 -18.54 7.37 -3.73
CA GLY A 226 -19.79 7.96 -4.22
C GLY A 226 -19.77 8.45 -5.67
N ASN A 227 -19.11 7.73 -6.59
CA ASN A 227 -18.99 8.14 -7.99
C ASN A 227 -20.35 8.21 -8.73
N GLY A 228 -21.05 9.33 -8.56
CA GLY A 228 -22.39 9.57 -9.07
C GLY A 228 -23.53 9.07 -8.16
N ASP A 229 -23.27 8.88 -6.85
CA ASP A 229 -24.28 8.47 -5.87
C ASP A 229 -24.19 9.31 -4.58
N ASP A 230 -25.35 9.62 -4.01
CA ASP A 230 -25.58 10.60 -2.94
C ASP A 230 -25.68 9.94 -1.56
N SER A 231 -25.21 8.70 -1.45
CA SER A 231 -25.57 7.78 -0.37
C SER A 231 -24.46 7.58 0.67
N SER A 232 -24.73 6.88 1.78
CA SER A 232 -23.83 6.93 2.93
C SER A 232 -22.56 6.09 2.73
N HIS A 233 -21.42 6.77 2.75
CA HIS A 233 -20.08 6.22 2.58
C HIS A 233 -19.32 6.20 3.89
N ASN A 234 -18.52 5.15 4.11
CA ASN A 234 -17.72 5.05 5.31
C ASN A 234 -16.33 4.48 5.01
N LEU A 235 -15.31 5.02 5.66
CA LEU A 235 -14.01 4.37 5.81
C LEU A 235 -13.87 3.92 7.26
N VAL A 236 -13.57 2.64 7.48
CA VAL A 236 -13.33 2.08 8.81
C VAL A 236 -11.93 1.48 8.87
N VAL A 237 -11.05 1.99 9.72
CA VAL A 237 -9.68 1.49 9.90
C VAL A 237 -9.53 0.95 11.32
N LYS A 238 -9.25 -0.33 11.50
CA LYS A 238 -9.26 -1.01 12.81
C LYS A 238 -8.32 -2.23 12.87
N ASN A 239 -8.28 -2.84 14.04
CA ASN A 239 -7.39 -3.90 14.50
C ASN A 239 -5.91 -3.72 14.12
N GLY A 240 -5.33 -2.54 14.37
CA GLY A 240 -3.90 -2.28 14.11
C GLY A 240 -3.53 -2.09 12.63
N SER A 241 -4.52 -1.92 11.75
CA SER A 241 -4.32 -1.68 10.32
C SER A 241 -3.45 -0.45 10.05
N PHE A 242 -2.70 -0.46 8.95
CA PHE A 242 -1.98 0.71 8.43
C PHE A 242 -2.50 1.06 7.04
N VAL A 243 -2.93 2.31 6.85
CA VAL A 243 -3.39 2.82 5.56
C VAL A 243 -2.52 4.01 5.17
N SER A 244 -1.87 3.96 4.02
CA SER A 244 -1.10 5.07 3.45
C SER A 244 -1.65 5.46 2.09
N LEU A 245 -2.10 6.71 1.98
CA LEU A 245 -2.73 7.23 0.77
C LEU A 245 -1.92 8.40 0.26
N VAL A 246 -1.40 8.29 -0.95
CA VAL A 246 -0.60 9.32 -1.59
C VAL A 246 -1.21 9.71 -2.94
N SER A 247 -1.56 10.99 -3.05
CA SER A 247 -2.09 11.61 -4.26
C SER A 247 -1.12 12.67 -4.79
N PHE A 248 -0.90 12.68 -6.11
CA PHE A 248 0.10 13.55 -6.76
C PHE A 248 -0.45 14.45 -7.87
N ASN A 249 -1.76 14.46 -8.08
CA ASN A 249 -2.39 15.32 -9.09
C ASN A 249 -2.50 16.76 -8.60
N ASP A 250 -2.26 17.72 -9.48
CA ASP A 250 -2.28 19.16 -9.21
C ASP A 250 -3.67 19.80 -9.41
N ASP A 251 -4.63 19.06 -10.01
CA ASP A 251 -6.01 19.52 -10.22
C ASP A 251 -6.94 19.21 -9.03
N GLU A 252 -8.22 19.58 -9.14
CA GLU A 252 -9.23 19.34 -8.08
C GLU A 252 -9.32 17.87 -7.62
N ARG A 253 -8.82 16.91 -8.40
CA ARG A 253 -8.82 15.48 -8.08
C ARG A 253 -7.64 15.06 -7.22
N GLY A 254 -6.64 15.92 -6.96
CA GLY A 254 -5.44 15.70 -6.14
C GLY A 254 -5.65 15.45 -4.65
N GLN A 255 -6.68 14.67 -4.31
CA GLN A 255 -7.17 14.44 -2.97
C GLN A 255 -6.82 13.02 -2.51
N ALA A 256 -6.27 12.84 -1.31
CA ALA A 256 -5.98 11.49 -0.84
C ALA A 256 -7.27 10.70 -0.54
N ILE A 257 -8.27 11.31 0.10
CA ILE A 257 -9.62 10.76 0.23
C ILE A 257 -10.64 11.76 -0.32
N ARG A 258 -11.46 11.28 -1.25
CA ARG A 258 -12.56 12.04 -1.86
C ARG A 258 -13.90 11.40 -1.57
N PHE A 259 -14.83 12.18 -1.03
CA PHE A 259 -16.25 11.88 -1.02
C PHE A 259 -16.95 12.79 -2.02
N GLU A 260 -17.71 12.23 -2.96
CA GLU A 260 -18.56 13.04 -3.83
C GLU A 260 -19.76 13.59 -3.03
N PRO A 261 -20.17 14.84 -3.30
CA PRO A 261 -21.36 15.42 -2.68
C PRO A 261 -22.63 14.82 -3.29
N ASP A 262 -23.69 14.81 -2.49
CA ASP A 262 -25.04 14.60 -2.97
C ASP A 262 -25.39 15.63 -4.07
N CYS A 263 -25.76 15.17 -5.27
CA CYS A 263 -26.00 16.03 -6.43
C CYS A 263 -27.28 16.87 -6.32
N ASP A 264 -28.24 16.44 -5.49
CA ASP A 264 -29.53 17.10 -5.26
C ASP A 264 -29.50 18.05 -4.05
N THR A 265 -28.74 17.71 -3.00
CA THR A 265 -28.74 18.41 -1.71
C THR A 265 -27.43 19.10 -1.37
N GLY A 266 -26.32 18.73 -2.02
CA GLY A 266 -24.98 19.20 -1.70
C GLY A 266 -24.45 18.72 -0.35
N ALA A 267 -25.15 17.81 0.33
CA ALA A 267 -24.73 17.23 1.60
C ALA A 267 -23.62 16.19 1.39
N VAL A 268 -22.70 16.09 2.35
CA VAL A 268 -21.66 15.06 2.36
C VAL A 268 -22.15 13.87 3.16
N ASN A 269 -22.04 12.67 2.60
CA ASN A 269 -22.57 11.45 3.21
C ASN A 269 -21.44 10.49 3.67
N GLY A 270 -20.26 11.03 3.97
CA GLY A 270 -19.05 10.27 4.31
C GLY A 270 -18.65 10.31 5.78
N ASN A 271 -18.41 9.16 6.43
CA ASN A 271 -17.72 9.09 7.73
C ASN A 271 -16.38 8.38 7.63
N ILE A 272 -15.39 8.85 8.40
CA ILE A 272 -14.15 8.10 8.61
C ILE A 272 -14.10 7.68 10.07
N THR A 273 -14.02 6.39 10.34
CA THR A 273 -13.86 5.82 11.68
C THR A 273 -12.51 5.14 11.76
N ILE A 274 -11.63 5.66 12.59
CA ILE A 274 -10.36 5.03 12.89
C ILE A 274 -10.49 4.48 14.31
N GLY A 275 -10.60 3.16 14.42
CA GLY A 275 -10.44 2.47 15.69
C GLY A 275 -8.98 2.53 16.08
N ASP A 276 -8.32 1.39 16.04
CA ASP A 276 -6.96 1.27 16.54
C ASP A 276 -5.88 1.01 15.47
N GLY A 277 -6.18 1.41 14.23
CA GLY A 277 -5.21 1.47 13.14
C GLY A 277 -4.64 2.87 12.91
N ILE A 278 -3.93 3.03 11.79
CA ILE A 278 -3.27 4.27 11.37
C ILE A 278 -3.78 4.62 9.97
N LEU A 279 -4.12 5.89 9.76
CA LEU A 279 -4.39 6.47 8.45
C LEU A 279 -3.39 7.62 8.21
N ALA A 280 -2.49 7.41 7.27
CA ALA A 280 -1.53 8.39 6.78
C ALA A 280 -1.97 8.89 5.40
N VAL A 281 -2.12 10.20 5.25
CA VAL A 281 -2.51 10.82 3.98
C VAL A 281 -1.47 11.84 3.56
N ASN A 282 -1.07 11.79 2.30
CA ASN A 282 -0.22 12.76 1.65
C ASN A 282 -0.84 13.12 0.29
N SER A 283 -0.98 14.39 0.01
CA SER A 283 -1.72 14.86 -1.16
C SER A 283 -1.23 16.23 -1.56
N LYS A 284 -1.21 16.51 -2.86
CA LYS A 284 -0.90 17.86 -3.34
C LYS A 284 -2.03 18.87 -3.09
N VAL A 285 -3.31 18.46 -3.16
CA VAL A 285 -4.45 19.39 -3.03
C VAL A 285 -5.15 19.29 -1.67
N ALA A 286 -5.63 18.12 -1.27
CA ALA A 286 -6.28 17.95 0.03
C ALA A 286 -6.17 16.51 0.58
N GLY A 287 -5.83 16.37 1.87
CA GLY A 287 -5.74 15.05 2.49
C GLY A 287 -7.08 14.33 2.54
N VAL A 288 -8.13 15.04 2.94
CA VAL A 288 -9.53 14.58 2.87
C VAL A 288 -10.36 15.74 2.37
N ASN A 289 -11.18 15.53 1.34
CA ASN A 289 -12.16 16.52 0.91
C ASN A 289 -13.57 16.08 1.32
N PHE A 290 -14.21 16.92 2.12
CA PHE A 290 -15.65 16.93 2.31
C PHE A 290 -16.19 18.17 1.59
N PRO A 291 -16.96 18.02 0.49
CA PRO A 291 -17.36 19.16 -0.35
C PRO A 291 -18.19 20.25 0.36
N HIS A 292 -18.78 19.98 1.54
CA HIS A 292 -19.40 20.98 2.43
C HIS A 292 -19.36 20.53 3.91
N GLU A 293 -19.58 21.46 4.86
CA GLU A 293 -19.30 21.47 6.34
C GLU A 293 -19.74 20.25 7.21
N ILE A 294 -20.12 19.11 6.67
CA ILE A 294 -20.67 17.96 7.41
C ILE A 294 -19.96 16.66 7.02
N GLY A 295 -18.70 16.51 7.41
CA GLY A 295 -17.99 15.24 7.41
C GLY A 295 -17.46 14.96 8.82
N ASN A 296 -17.70 13.76 9.34
CA ASN A 296 -17.23 13.38 10.67
C ASN A 296 -16.05 12.42 10.56
N VAL A 297 -14.94 12.77 11.21
CA VAL A 297 -13.83 11.85 11.48
C VAL A 297 -13.94 11.44 12.94
N TYR A 298 -14.30 10.19 13.18
CA TYR A 298 -14.36 9.57 14.50
C TYR A 298 -13.05 8.79 14.72
N ALA A 299 -12.30 9.14 15.77
CA ALA A 299 -11.20 8.33 16.27
C ALA A 299 -11.57 7.83 17.67
N ASP A 300 -11.29 6.56 17.97
CA ASP A 300 -11.41 6.07 19.35
C ASP A 300 -10.45 6.86 20.27
N GLU A 301 -10.80 7.03 21.56
CA GLU A 301 -9.96 7.72 22.54
C GLU A 301 -8.54 7.10 22.57
N GLY A 302 -7.56 7.74 21.93
CA GLY A 302 -6.19 7.24 21.93
C GLY A 302 -5.44 7.00 20.60
N TYR A 303 -5.89 7.47 19.42
CA TYR A 303 -5.25 7.12 18.11
C TYR A 303 -4.95 8.25 17.07
N GLU A 304 -3.67 8.46 16.70
CA GLU A 304 -3.11 9.62 15.89
C GLU A 304 -3.50 9.63 14.40
N LEU A 305 -4.01 10.77 13.92
CA LEU A 305 -4.01 11.15 12.50
C LEU A 305 -2.68 11.85 12.16
N SER A 306 -1.92 11.32 11.21
CA SER A 306 -0.69 11.96 10.74
C SER A 306 -0.96 12.73 9.45
N TYR A 307 -0.97 14.06 9.56
CA TYR A 307 -1.14 15.01 8.46
C TYR A 307 0.22 15.49 7.96
N VAL A 308 0.46 15.39 6.65
CA VAL A 308 1.55 16.10 5.97
C VAL A 308 0.92 17.20 5.09
N ILE A 309 1.44 18.42 5.23
CA ILE A 309 0.96 19.65 4.62
C ILE A 309 1.20 19.60 3.11
N GLY A 310 0.13 19.79 2.32
CA GLY A 310 0.21 20.25 0.93
C GLY A 310 0.27 21.78 0.90
N ASP A 311 1.30 22.31 0.26
CA ASP A 311 1.57 23.71 -0.01
C ASP A 311 0.65 24.27 -1.11
N GLY A 312 -0.59 24.61 -0.76
CA GLY A 312 -1.55 25.18 -1.71
C GLY A 312 -2.60 26.09 -1.08
N ILE A 313 -2.44 27.40 -1.22
CA ILE A 313 -3.44 28.43 -0.87
C ILE A 313 -4.53 28.44 -1.94
N GLY A 314 -5.76 28.03 -1.58
CA GLY A 314 -6.98 28.21 -2.37
C GLY A 314 -8.25 27.93 -1.54
N ASN A 315 -8.81 28.97 -0.91
CA ASN A 315 -10.01 28.94 -0.04
C ASN A 315 -11.32 28.97 -0.87
N PRO A 316 -12.54 28.61 -0.39
CA PRO A 316 -12.99 28.58 1.02
C PRO A 316 -13.86 27.37 1.45
N GLY A 317 -13.63 26.84 2.67
CA GLY A 317 -14.48 25.81 3.30
C GLY A 317 -13.77 25.02 4.39
N LYS A 318 -13.05 25.73 5.27
CA LYS A 318 -12.15 25.11 6.26
C LYS A 318 -12.91 24.54 7.45
N THR A 319 -12.99 23.20 7.52
CA THR A 319 -12.91 22.48 8.80
C THR A 319 -11.68 21.60 8.77
N VAL A 320 -10.59 22.11 9.35
CA VAL A 320 -9.38 21.34 9.67
C VAL A 320 -9.62 20.72 11.04
N ILE A 321 -9.97 19.43 11.12
CA ILE A 321 -9.96 18.72 12.39
C ILE A 321 -8.51 18.41 12.74
N GLN A 322 -7.90 19.26 13.58
CA GLN A 322 -6.66 18.92 14.29
C GLN A 322 -7.01 18.03 15.48
N GLY A 323 -6.87 16.72 15.29
CA GLY A 323 -6.93 15.73 16.38
C GLY A 323 -5.55 15.15 16.64
N VAL A 324 -4.92 15.54 17.76
CA VAL A 324 -3.72 14.88 18.29
C VAL A 324 -4.19 13.67 19.11
N PHE A 325 -3.71 12.48 18.77
CA PHE A 325 -4.15 11.23 19.40
C PHE A 325 -3.03 10.16 19.31
N PRO A 326 -2.88 9.11 20.12
CA PRO A 326 -1.64 8.28 20.15
C PRO A 326 -1.30 7.27 19.01
N TYR A 327 -0.04 7.23 18.59
CA TYR A 327 0.59 6.16 17.78
C TYR A 327 0.40 4.73 18.33
N ARG A 328 -0.23 3.85 17.53
CA ARG A 328 -0.22 2.39 17.72
C ARG A 328 1.13 1.84 17.24
N GLY A 329 2.06 1.73 18.17
CA GLY A 329 3.43 1.35 17.87
C GLY A 329 3.59 -0.08 17.38
N PHE A 330 4.74 -0.36 16.77
CA PHE A 330 5.10 -1.71 16.37
C PHE A 330 5.23 -2.61 17.62
N PRO A 331 4.85 -3.90 17.54
CA PRO A 331 4.84 -4.82 18.68
C PRO A 331 6.25 -5.07 19.25
N ASP A 332 7.30 -4.81 18.46
CA ASP A 332 8.70 -4.89 18.84
C ASP A 332 9.31 -3.52 19.22
N VAL A 333 8.49 -2.48 19.34
CA VAL A 333 8.90 -1.11 19.69
C VAL A 333 8.21 -0.68 20.98
N SER A 334 8.91 -0.87 22.10
CA SER A 334 8.44 -0.42 23.42
C SER A 334 8.33 1.12 23.47
N THR A 335 7.28 1.63 24.14
CA THR A 335 7.08 3.07 24.40
C THR A 335 8.20 3.71 25.21
N ASP A 336 8.92 2.91 26.00
CA ASP A 336 10.04 3.37 26.83
C ASP A 336 11.39 3.26 26.11
N ALA A 337 11.40 2.72 24.88
CA ALA A 337 12.63 2.59 24.12
C ALA A 337 13.16 3.97 23.70
N TRP A 338 14.48 4.14 23.74
CA TRP A 338 15.11 5.40 23.33
C TRP A 338 14.75 5.79 21.90
N TYR A 339 14.46 4.84 21.01
CA TYR A 339 14.09 5.10 19.62
C TYR A 339 12.59 5.29 19.39
N PHE A 340 11.73 5.11 20.41
CA PHE A 340 10.28 5.12 20.24
C PHE A 340 9.77 6.34 19.49
N SER A 341 10.14 7.54 19.93
CA SER A 341 9.69 8.79 19.31
C SER A 341 10.15 8.93 17.86
N ALA A 342 11.35 8.45 17.54
CA ALA A 342 11.91 8.50 16.21
C ALA A 342 11.23 7.51 15.26
N VAL A 343 11.00 6.29 15.73
CA VAL A 343 10.26 5.27 14.98
C VAL A 343 8.84 5.73 14.70
N LYS A 344 8.16 6.24 15.74
CA LYS A 344 6.85 6.88 15.61
C LYS A 344 6.86 7.99 14.55
N TYR A 345 7.81 8.92 14.66
CA TYR A 345 7.93 10.06 13.75
C TYR A 345 8.06 9.64 12.28
N CYS A 346 8.93 8.67 12.01
CA CYS A 346 9.21 8.19 10.66
C CYS A 346 8.07 7.34 10.08
N ALA A 347 7.45 6.49 10.91
CA ALA A 347 6.31 5.67 10.49
C ALA A 347 5.10 6.54 10.13
N GLN A 348 4.81 7.55 10.95
CA GLN A 348 3.72 8.49 10.75
C GLN A 348 3.81 9.31 9.46
N ARG A 349 5.03 9.55 8.98
CA ARG A 349 5.30 10.31 7.75
C ARG A 349 5.54 9.42 6.52
N GLY A 350 5.44 8.09 6.69
CA GLY A 350 5.72 7.15 5.59
C GLY A 350 7.20 7.08 5.18
N PHE A 351 8.12 7.64 5.97
CA PHE A 351 9.56 7.63 5.66
C PHE A 351 10.15 6.23 5.82
N ILE A 352 9.76 5.53 6.88
CA ILE A 352 10.18 4.15 7.16
C ILE A 352 8.94 3.32 7.50
N ALA A 353 8.62 2.36 6.64
CA ALA A 353 7.55 1.40 6.87
C ALA A 353 8.03 0.23 7.74
N GLY A 354 7.09 -0.43 8.44
CA GLY A 354 7.33 -1.72 9.07
C GLY A 354 7.47 -2.85 8.04
N TYR A 355 7.95 -4.00 8.50
CA TYR A 355 7.97 -5.21 7.70
C TYR A 355 6.58 -5.81 7.54
N GLN A 356 6.43 -6.70 6.56
CA GLN A 356 5.19 -7.42 6.26
C GLN A 356 4.63 -8.19 7.48
N ASN A 357 5.48 -8.59 8.43
CA ASN A 357 5.08 -9.28 9.65
C ASN A 357 4.60 -8.33 10.79
N GLY A 358 4.38 -7.05 10.49
CA GLY A 358 3.92 -6.04 11.44
C GLY A 358 4.98 -5.48 12.39
N LYS A 359 6.24 -5.93 12.31
CA LYS A 359 7.35 -5.44 13.15
C LYS A 359 8.07 -4.25 12.52
N PHE A 360 8.73 -3.43 13.34
CA PHE A 360 9.64 -2.40 12.84
C PHE A 360 11.04 -2.95 12.52
N GLY A 361 11.53 -3.90 13.32
CA GLY A 361 12.91 -4.37 13.29
C GLY A 361 13.91 -3.33 13.79
N PRO A 362 13.77 -2.74 15.00
CA PRO A 362 14.59 -1.61 15.43
C PRO A 362 16.09 -1.94 15.49
N ALA A 363 16.45 -3.20 15.74
CA ALA A 363 17.84 -3.65 15.81
C ALA A 363 18.41 -4.10 14.46
N ASP A 364 17.57 -4.22 13.42
CA ASP A 364 18.01 -4.76 12.15
C ASP A 364 18.87 -3.74 11.40
N SER A 365 19.95 -4.23 10.80
CA SER A 365 20.83 -3.39 9.99
C SER A 365 20.15 -3.06 8.67
N ILE A 366 20.42 -1.85 8.18
CA ILE A 366 19.85 -1.34 6.93
C ILE A 366 20.84 -1.45 5.77
N GLN A 367 20.33 -1.88 4.62
CA GLN A 367 21.11 -1.92 3.40
C GLN A 367 21.25 -0.53 2.78
N ARG A 368 22.37 -0.31 2.09
CA ARG A 368 22.75 1.00 1.53
C ARG A 368 21.73 1.53 0.53
N GLN A 369 21.12 0.65 -0.27
CA GLN A 369 20.09 1.04 -1.23
C GLN A 369 18.76 1.40 -0.55
N ASP A 370 18.43 0.77 0.58
CA ASP A 370 17.21 1.11 1.33
C ASP A 370 17.35 2.48 2.00
N PHE A 371 18.56 2.84 2.46
CA PHE A 371 18.82 4.15 3.03
C PHE A 371 18.58 5.28 2.02
N VAL A 372 19.09 5.16 0.79
CA VAL A 372 18.87 6.19 -0.24
C VAL A 372 17.42 6.23 -0.71
N LEU A 373 16.72 5.09 -0.72
CA LEU A 373 15.28 5.05 -0.98
C LEU A 373 14.48 5.79 0.12
N ILE A 374 14.86 5.63 1.38
CA ILE A 374 14.27 6.40 2.48
C ILE A 374 14.53 7.89 2.29
N LEU A 375 15.76 8.31 1.95
CA LEU A 375 16.07 9.72 1.70
C LEU A 375 15.27 10.29 0.52
N ALA A 376 15.12 9.54 -0.57
CA ALA A 376 14.30 9.95 -1.70
C ALA A 376 12.84 10.23 -1.26
N ARG A 377 12.28 9.40 -0.38
CA ARG A 377 10.94 9.64 0.20
C ARG A 377 10.91 10.86 1.10
N VAL A 378 11.91 11.02 1.97
CA VAL A 378 12.01 12.18 2.88
C VAL A 378 12.07 13.49 2.09
N PHE A 379 12.80 13.52 0.98
CA PHE A 379 12.94 14.71 0.14
C PHE A 379 11.90 14.85 -0.96
N GLY A 380 10.89 13.97 -1.02
CA GLY A 380 9.83 14.04 -2.03
C GLY A 380 10.34 13.90 -3.46
N ALA A 381 11.35 13.06 -3.69
CA ALA A 381 11.95 12.86 -5.01
C ALA A 381 10.93 12.26 -5.99
N ASP A 382 10.84 12.85 -7.19
CA ASP A 382 10.10 12.30 -8.32
C ASP A 382 10.89 11.12 -8.93
N LEU A 383 10.68 9.92 -8.40
CA LEU A 383 11.39 8.72 -8.85
C LEU A 383 11.01 8.28 -10.27
N ASP A 384 9.88 8.76 -10.80
CA ASP A 384 9.43 8.43 -12.15
C ASP A 384 10.34 9.05 -13.20
N ALA A 385 10.82 10.27 -12.94
CA ALA A 385 11.84 10.92 -13.76
C ALA A 385 13.17 10.12 -13.84
N TYR A 386 13.39 9.19 -12.91
CA TYR A 386 14.61 8.39 -12.80
C TYR A 386 14.42 6.89 -13.13
N ALA A 387 13.20 6.45 -13.45
CA ALA A 387 12.87 5.02 -13.63
C ALA A 387 13.76 4.30 -14.69
N ASN A 388 14.23 5.04 -15.69
CA ASN A 388 15.08 4.53 -16.78
C ASN A 388 16.42 5.28 -16.90
N VAL A 389 16.83 6.01 -15.86
CA VAL A 389 18.09 6.75 -15.87
C VAL A 389 19.23 5.83 -15.47
N ASP A 390 20.19 5.64 -16.38
CA ASP A 390 21.44 4.95 -16.08
C ASP A 390 22.34 5.86 -15.21
N CYS A 391 22.60 5.43 -13.98
CA CYS A 391 23.47 6.14 -13.04
C CYS A 391 24.96 5.80 -13.20
N GLY A 392 25.32 4.90 -14.12
CA GLY A 392 26.69 4.51 -14.42
C GLY A 392 27.34 3.58 -13.38
N LEU A 393 26.58 3.09 -12.39
CA LEU A 393 27.05 2.16 -11.36
C LEU A 393 26.74 0.71 -11.77
N LYS A 394 27.75 -0.15 -11.79
CA LYS A 394 27.74 -1.47 -12.45
C LYS A 394 26.80 -2.49 -11.83
N ASP A 395 26.53 -2.39 -10.53
CA ASP A 395 25.69 -3.31 -9.76
C ASP A 395 24.25 -2.78 -9.57
N VAL A 396 23.91 -1.67 -10.21
CA VAL A 396 22.53 -1.15 -10.22
C VAL A 396 21.79 -1.74 -11.41
N VAL A 397 20.89 -2.67 -11.12
CA VAL A 397 20.07 -3.33 -12.15
C VAL A 397 18.93 -2.39 -12.57
N PRO A 398 18.78 -2.05 -13.87
CA PRO A 398 17.65 -1.26 -14.36
C PRO A 398 16.30 -1.88 -13.96
N GLY A 399 15.34 -1.04 -13.55
CA GLY A 399 14.01 -1.48 -13.12
C GLY A 399 13.94 -2.13 -11.74
N ALA A 400 15.05 -2.32 -11.03
CA ALA A 400 14.99 -2.74 -9.62
C ALA A 400 14.32 -1.67 -8.75
N TYR A 401 13.66 -2.08 -7.66
CA TYR A 401 12.90 -1.16 -6.77
C TYR A 401 13.73 0.02 -6.22
N TYR A 402 15.04 -0.13 -6.15
CA TYR A 402 15.99 0.88 -5.68
C TYR A 402 16.64 1.71 -6.80
N ALA A 403 16.52 1.29 -8.07
CA ALA A 403 17.32 1.85 -9.16
C ALA A 403 17.06 3.34 -9.35
N ALA A 404 15.78 3.75 -9.40
CA ALA A 404 15.40 5.15 -9.52
C ALA A 404 15.92 6.02 -8.36
N ALA A 405 15.85 5.52 -7.13
CA ALA A 405 16.34 6.24 -5.95
C ALA A 405 17.87 6.39 -5.96
N ILE A 406 18.60 5.38 -6.44
CA ILE A 406 20.05 5.47 -6.63
C ILE A 406 20.37 6.48 -7.73
N SER A 407 19.68 6.43 -8.87
CA SER A 407 19.89 7.37 -9.97
C SER A 407 19.62 8.81 -9.55
N TRP A 408 18.53 9.06 -8.84
CA TRP A 408 18.24 10.35 -8.21
C TRP A 408 19.36 10.80 -7.25
N SER A 409 19.86 9.89 -6.42
CA SER A 409 20.93 10.17 -5.47
C SER A 409 22.26 10.51 -6.16
N VAL A 410 22.56 9.87 -7.30
CA VAL A 410 23.75 10.16 -8.10
C VAL A 410 23.63 11.54 -8.76
N ASP A 411 22.49 11.82 -9.39
CA ASP A 411 22.25 13.09 -10.08
C ASP A 411 22.29 14.29 -9.13
N ASN A 412 21.76 14.11 -7.91
CA ASN A 412 21.79 15.14 -6.85
C ASN A 412 23.12 15.16 -6.07
N GLY A 413 24.09 14.33 -6.43
CA GLY A 413 25.44 14.35 -5.85
C GLY A 413 25.55 13.74 -4.44
N LEU A 414 24.54 13.02 -3.95
CA LEU A 414 24.56 12.33 -2.66
C LEU A 414 25.54 11.15 -2.68
N VAL A 415 25.55 10.40 -3.79
CA VAL A 415 26.30 9.14 -3.94
C VAL A 415 27.13 9.15 -5.22
N TYR A 416 28.36 8.63 -5.13
CA TYR A 416 29.26 8.46 -6.29
C TYR A 416 29.64 6.99 -6.54
N GLY A 417 29.15 6.07 -5.71
CA GLY A 417 29.61 4.69 -5.68
C GLY A 417 31.00 4.51 -5.05
N TYR A 418 31.44 3.26 -4.99
CA TYR A 418 32.78 2.84 -4.59
C TYR A 418 33.76 2.94 -5.76
N GLN A 419 35.05 2.90 -5.45
CA GLN A 419 36.13 3.01 -6.44
C GLN A 419 36.12 1.92 -7.52
N ASN A 420 35.48 0.77 -7.27
CA ASN A 420 35.34 -0.31 -8.23
C ASN A 420 34.23 -0.06 -9.29
N GLY A 421 33.47 1.03 -9.14
CA GLY A 421 32.35 1.39 -10.01
C GLY A 421 31.00 0.79 -9.59
N ASN A 422 30.90 0.24 -8.38
CA ASN A 422 29.66 -0.29 -7.82
C ASN A 422 29.04 0.71 -6.83
N PHE A 423 27.73 0.69 -6.68
CA PHE A 423 27.01 1.34 -5.59
C PHE A 423 27.25 0.65 -4.24
N GLY A 424 27.34 -0.69 -4.24
CA GLY A 424 27.31 -1.53 -3.04
C GLY A 424 25.91 -2.03 -2.72
N VAL A 425 25.14 -2.50 -3.70
CA VAL A 425 23.78 -3.02 -3.49
C VAL A 425 23.85 -4.26 -2.59
N GLY A 426 23.04 -4.29 -1.53
CA GLY A 426 23.01 -5.36 -0.52
C GLY A 426 23.99 -5.17 0.63
N ASP A 427 24.95 -4.25 0.51
CA ASP A 427 25.85 -3.91 1.62
C ASP A 427 25.11 -3.21 2.74
N GLN A 428 25.50 -3.49 3.98
CA GLN A 428 25.02 -2.74 5.13
C GLN A 428 25.64 -1.34 5.14
N ILE A 429 24.84 -0.31 5.36
CA ILE A 429 25.35 1.06 5.38
C ILE A 429 25.99 1.39 6.74
N THR A 430 27.16 2.00 6.68
CA THR A 430 27.88 2.42 7.88
C THR A 430 27.53 3.84 8.31
N ARG A 431 27.76 4.15 9.58
CA ARG A 431 27.51 5.48 10.16
C ARG A 431 28.29 6.59 9.45
N GLU A 432 29.54 6.35 9.07
CA GLU A 432 30.35 7.32 8.33
C GLU A 432 29.84 7.55 6.90
N GLN A 433 29.29 6.52 6.26
CA GLN A 433 28.68 6.64 4.94
C GLN A 433 27.37 7.43 4.99
N ILE A 434 26.52 7.21 6.00
CA ILE A 434 25.32 8.02 6.24
C ILE A 434 25.69 9.49 6.36
N CYS A 435 26.68 9.81 7.21
CA CYS A 435 27.13 11.18 7.40
C CYS A 435 27.65 11.81 6.10
N THR A 436 28.43 11.05 5.34
CA THR A 436 28.98 11.50 4.06
C THR A 436 27.87 11.83 3.06
N ILE A 437 26.83 10.99 2.97
CA ILE A 437 25.69 11.20 2.07
C ILE A 437 24.92 12.47 2.46
N LEU A 438 24.58 12.63 3.75
CA LEU A 438 23.83 13.80 4.22
C LEU A 438 24.64 15.09 4.07
N TYR A 439 25.93 15.07 4.42
CA TYR A 439 26.82 16.21 4.24
C TYR A 439 26.91 16.67 2.78
N ARG A 440 26.98 15.73 1.83
CA ARG A 440 27.02 16.07 0.39
C ARG A 440 25.74 16.75 -0.07
N TYR A 441 24.60 16.30 0.44
CA TYR A 441 23.32 16.90 0.09
C TYR A 441 23.19 18.34 0.61
N PHE A 442 23.55 18.57 1.88
CA PHE A 442 23.25 19.83 2.55
C PHE A 442 24.36 20.88 2.52
N TYR A 443 25.62 20.50 2.36
CA TYR A 443 26.74 21.44 2.52
C TYR A 443 27.91 21.22 1.56
N ASN A 444 28.47 20.02 1.53
CA ASN A 444 29.60 19.63 0.66
C ASN A 444 30.82 20.58 0.67
N GLY A 445 31.10 21.25 1.79
CA GLY A 445 32.22 22.20 1.96
C GLY A 445 33.22 21.83 3.06
N ASP A 446 34.41 22.42 3.02
CA ASP A 446 35.48 22.11 3.98
C ASP A 446 35.10 22.39 5.44
N MET A 447 35.60 21.54 6.35
CA MET A 447 35.37 21.62 7.79
C MET A 447 36.68 21.92 8.53
N ASP A 448 37.06 23.20 8.60
CA ASP A 448 38.32 23.65 9.23
C ASP A 448 38.45 23.23 10.71
N ASN A 449 37.33 23.02 11.39
CA ASN A 449 37.24 22.61 12.79
C ASN A 449 36.86 21.12 12.97
N ALA A 450 36.98 20.29 11.92
CA ALA A 450 36.59 18.88 11.99
C ALA A 450 37.28 18.13 13.14
N ASP A 451 38.59 18.34 13.30
CA ASP A 451 39.39 17.66 14.32
C ASP A 451 38.96 18.03 15.75
N ASP A 452 38.60 19.29 15.96
CA ASP A 452 38.10 19.80 17.24
C ASP A 452 36.71 19.22 17.56
N ILE A 453 35.80 19.21 16.58
CA ILE A 453 34.46 18.62 16.74
C ILE A 453 34.58 17.13 17.11
N LEU A 454 35.43 16.40 16.40
CA LEU A 454 35.59 14.96 16.52
C LEU A 454 36.46 14.54 17.72
N SER A 455 37.21 15.46 18.32
CA SER A 455 38.09 15.21 19.50
C SER A 455 37.36 14.57 20.68
N ARG A 456 36.03 14.76 20.76
CA ARG A 456 35.17 14.17 21.79
C ARG A 456 34.98 12.66 21.65
N PHE A 457 35.26 12.07 20.50
CA PHE A 457 35.09 10.64 20.24
C PHE A 457 36.41 9.87 20.41
N PRO A 458 36.48 8.89 21.33
CA PRO A 458 37.70 8.12 21.57
C PRO A 458 38.20 7.34 20.34
N ASP A 459 37.30 7.00 19.43
CA ASP A 459 37.55 6.22 18.21
C ASP A 459 37.64 7.08 16.95
N LYS A 460 37.83 8.40 17.06
CA LYS A 460 37.92 9.31 15.89
C LYS A 460 38.95 8.88 14.85
N GLY A 461 40.03 8.23 15.28
CA GLY A 461 41.08 7.70 14.39
C GLY A 461 40.62 6.54 13.49
N SER A 462 39.42 5.98 13.72
CA SER A 462 38.81 4.94 12.89
C SER A 462 37.92 5.51 11.80
N ILE A 463 37.71 6.83 11.74
CA ILE A 463 36.93 7.49 10.69
C ILE A 463 37.75 7.45 9.40
N SER A 464 37.15 6.93 8.33
CA SER A 464 37.81 6.88 7.03
C SER A 464 38.12 8.30 6.53
N PRO A 465 39.27 8.53 5.85
CA PRO A 465 39.65 9.86 5.38
C PRO A 465 38.59 10.57 4.54
N PHE A 466 37.82 9.82 3.72
CA PHE A 466 36.75 10.40 2.90
C PHE A 466 35.55 10.91 3.71
N ALA A 467 35.38 10.44 4.95
CA ALA A 467 34.21 10.70 5.76
C ALA A 467 34.45 11.76 6.85
N VAL A 468 35.69 12.22 7.06
CA VAL A 468 36.06 13.15 8.14
C VAL A 468 35.18 14.40 8.15
N ASN A 469 35.07 15.10 7.01
CA ASN A 469 34.24 16.30 6.92
C ASN A 469 32.75 15.97 7.12
N GLY A 470 32.27 14.87 6.52
CA GLY A 470 30.87 14.48 6.63
C GLY A 470 30.45 14.14 8.05
N VAL A 471 31.26 13.33 8.76
CA VAL A 471 31.02 12.98 10.16
C VAL A 471 31.12 14.21 11.05
N ALA A 472 32.15 15.05 10.87
CA ALA A 472 32.28 16.28 11.64
C ALA A 472 31.07 17.21 11.44
N TRP A 473 30.63 17.39 10.20
CA TRP A 473 29.49 18.24 9.86
C TRP A 473 28.20 17.70 10.47
N CYS A 474 27.88 16.40 10.27
CA CYS A 474 26.68 15.79 10.83
C CYS A 474 26.64 15.85 12.37
N VAL A 475 27.79 15.72 13.03
CA VAL A 475 27.91 15.89 14.49
C VAL A 475 27.71 17.35 14.89
N ASN A 476 28.28 18.29 14.12
CA ASN A 476 28.17 19.72 14.40
C ASN A 476 26.74 20.24 14.26
N VAL A 477 26.01 19.80 13.23
CA VAL A 477 24.61 20.20 13.03
C VAL A 477 23.64 19.41 13.90
N GLY A 478 24.07 18.30 14.51
CA GLY A 478 23.25 17.51 15.43
C GLY A 478 22.41 16.41 14.79
N PHE A 479 22.65 16.07 13.51
CA PHE A 479 21.96 14.97 12.84
C PHE A 479 22.34 13.62 13.44
N ILE A 480 23.61 13.46 13.83
CA ILE A 480 24.13 12.26 14.46
C ILE A 480 24.95 12.60 15.71
N GLY A 481 24.90 11.72 16.71
CA GLY A 481 25.71 11.81 17.93
C GLY A 481 26.50 10.53 18.17
N GLY A 482 27.29 10.53 19.25
CA GLY A 482 27.99 9.34 19.73
C GLY A 482 27.04 8.26 20.24
N MET A 483 27.52 7.02 20.24
CA MET A 483 26.90 5.87 20.88
C MET A 483 26.91 6.03 22.41
N GLN A 484 26.19 5.15 23.11
CA GLN A 484 26.10 5.17 24.57
C GLN A 484 27.47 5.03 25.28
N ASP A 485 28.43 4.36 24.64
CA ASP A 485 29.80 4.20 25.14
C ASP A 485 30.73 5.38 24.80
N GLY A 486 30.18 6.45 24.21
CA GLY A 486 30.90 7.66 23.82
C GLY A 486 31.65 7.56 22.50
N ARG A 487 31.60 6.43 21.78
CA ARG A 487 32.25 6.26 20.47
C ARG A 487 31.39 6.80 19.32
N MET A 488 32.03 7.20 18.23
CA MET A 488 31.34 7.50 16.96
C MET A 488 30.93 6.22 16.23
N ALA A 489 31.70 5.13 16.39
CA ALA A 489 31.54 3.85 15.71
C ALA A 489 31.41 4.00 14.17
N PRO A 490 32.36 4.66 13.49
CA PRO A 490 32.18 5.13 12.12
C PRO A 490 31.94 4.02 11.10
N VAL A 491 32.62 2.89 11.26
CA VAL A 491 32.52 1.72 10.37
C VAL A 491 31.45 0.71 10.78
N ALA A 492 30.72 0.96 11.88
CA ALA A 492 29.62 0.09 12.29
C ALA A 492 28.39 0.33 11.42
N SER A 493 27.67 -0.74 11.10
CA SER A 493 26.37 -0.65 10.42
C SER A 493 25.36 0.06 11.30
N ALA A 494 24.51 0.89 10.70
CA ALA A 494 23.41 1.54 11.42
C ALA A 494 22.18 0.62 11.45
N SER A 495 21.54 0.58 12.61
CA SER A 495 20.24 -0.07 12.78
C SER A 495 19.09 0.81 12.27
N ARG A 496 17.95 0.21 11.96
CA ARG A 496 16.73 0.94 11.56
C ARG A 496 16.27 1.95 12.61
N ALA A 497 16.45 1.66 13.90
CA ALA A 497 16.17 2.61 14.98
C ALA A 497 17.10 3.83 14.94
N GLU A 498 18.38 3.63 14.61
CA GLU A 498 19.34 4.74 14.46
C GLU A 498 19.03 5.58 13.22
N ILE A 499 18.66 4.97 12.09
CA ILE A 499 18.21 5.71 10.90
C ILE A 499 16.98 6.55 11.21
N ALA A 500 15.97 5.96 11.86
CA ALA A 500 14.77 6.70 12.27
C ALA A 500 15.13 7.91 13.13
N ARG A 501 16.09 7.75 14.05
CA ARG A 501 16.56 8.83 14.91
C ARG A 501 17.28 9.92 14.13
N ILE A 502 18.16 9.56 13.19
CA ILE A 502 18.89 10.50 12.35
C ILE A 502 17.91 11.32 11.49
N ILE A 503 16.92 10.67 10.88
CA ILE A 503 15.89 11.34 10.07
C ILE A 503 15.05 12.29 10.92
N MET A 504 14.56 11.84 12.09
CA MET A 504 13.80 12.72 12.98
C MET A 504 14.63 13.94 13.40
N ASN A 505 15.89 13.74 13.81
CA ASN A 505 16.77 14.85 14.17
C ASN A 505 16.94 15.83 12.99
N MET A 506 17.26 15.31 11.80
CA MET A 506 17.41 16.10 10.58
C MET A 506 16.17 16.97 10.31
N GLU A 507 15.00 16.34 10.25
CA GLU A 507 13.74 17.04 9.95
C GLU A 507 13.40 18.10 11.01
N THR A 508 13.58 17.79 12.30
CA THR A 508 13.32 18.75 13.39
C THR A 508 14.26 19.95 13.36
N ILE A 509 15.56 19.72 13.12
CA ILE A 509 16.56 20.79 13.05
C ILE A 509 16.31 21.70 11.84
N LEU A 510 15.95 21.13 10.69
CA LEU A 510 15.63 21.89 9.49
C LEU A 510 14.34 22.70 9.67
N ALA A 511 13.32 22.13 10.32
CA ALA A 511 12.09 22.83 10.64
C ALA A 511 12.35 24.04 11.57
N ASP A 512 13.18 23.87 12.61
CA ASP A 512 13.55 24.96 13.52
C ASP A 512 14.33 26.08 12.82
N ALA A 513 15.16 25.74 11.82
CA ALA A 513 15.90 26.71 11.02
C ALA A 513 15.02 27.53 10.06
N LEU A 514 13.84 27.02 9.70
CA LEU A 514 12.90 27.66 8.77
C LEU A 514 11.86 28.55 9.46
N VAL A 515 11.77 28.56 10.79
CA VAL A 515 10.93 29.52 11.53
C VAL A 515 11.68 30.86 11.64
N PRO A 516 11.23 31.95 10.96
CA PRO A 516 11.85 33.25 11.15
C PRO A 516 11.69 33.65 12.61
N SER A 517 12.79 34.03 13.26
CA SER A 517 12.73 34.63 14.59
C SER A 517 11.88 35.90 14.53
N TYR A 518 10.62 35.83 14.95
CA TYR A 518 9.84 37.01 15.28
C TYR A 518 10.40 37.59 16.58
N THR A 519 11.37 38.48 16.45
CA THR A 519 11.79 39.44 17.49
C THR A 519 11.18 40.80 17.23
#